data_AF-A0A6G0S591-F1
#
_entry.id   AF-A0A6G0S591-F1
#
_cell.length_a   1.000
_cell.length_b   1.000
_cell.length_c   1.000
_cell.angle_alpha   90.00
_cell.angle_beta   90.00
_cell.angle_gamma   90.00
#
_symmetry.space_group_name_H-M   'P 1'
#
loop_
_entity.id
_entity.type
_entity.pdbx_description
1 polymer ?
#
loop_
_entity_poly.entity_id
_entity_poly.type
_entity_poly.pdbx_seq_one_letter_code
_entity_poly.pdbx_strand_id
1 'polypeptide(L)'
;MVKQPPNSALLVLVPLLVAAVLNAFFSSNQVALVSPQHLDLTGEHTYSRPSGDDVSGFKNSPAKNHRSPCPALNALANHGYLPRDGKNVSPLLLQAALVEVYNLDKSLAEFLVSTLAVKFSLADLGEHNVVEHDASLVHDDSCKGTDPSSVNTTLASSMLTRGNEGQHITRMTLAAYRYEREADSAANTPDFEETFTAQRALTSYSESAIMLLVMGDDATMSISVDHARSFLVDERIPDDYEKPKVPVTLFRSLWITLQLKVLALLSLVLV
;
A
#
# COMPACT_ATOMS: atom_id res chain seq x y z
N MET A 1 -11.79 -3.20 54.52
CA MET A 1 -10.99 -3.32 53.27
C MET A 1 -10.97 -1.96 52.59
N VAL A 2 -9.81 -1.32 52.57
CA VAL A 2 -9.62 0.04 52.02
C VAL A 2 -9.43 -0.08 50.51
N LYS A 3 -10.27 0.59 49.71
CA LYS A 3 -10.07 0.73 48.26
C LYS A 3 -8.91 1.72 48.03
N GLN A 4 -7.80 1.25 47.48
CA GLN A 4 -6.78 2.13 46.92
C GLN A 4 -7.35 2.85 45.68
N PRO A 5 -7.19 4.19 45.56
CA PRO A 5 -7.54 4.89 44.34
C PRO A 5 -6.51 4.58 43.24
N PRO A 6 -6.89 4.66 41.95
CA PRO A 6 -5.97 4.45 40.85
C PRO A 6 -4.84 5.49 40.90
N ASN A 7 -3.62 5.01 40.68
CA ASN A 7 -2.39 5.77 40.78
C ASN A 7 -2.33 6.84 39.67
N SER A 8 -2.60 8.09 40.01
CA SER A 8 -2.72 9.24 39.09
C SER A 8 -1.41 9.59 38.35
N ALA A 9 -0.29 9.00 38.75
CA ALA A 9 0.99 9.13 38.05
C ALA A 9 1.00 8.43 36.67
N LEU A 10 0.22 7.36 36.46
CA LEU A 10 0.19 6.63 35.18
C LEU A 10 -0.57 7.38 34.07
N LEU A 11 -1.48 8.28 34.45
CA LEU A 11 -2.30 9.09 33.53
C LEU A 11 -1.58 10.34 33.00
N VAL A 12 -0.44 10.71 33.59
CA VAL A 12 0.32 11.92 33.20
C VAL A 12 1.60 11.57 32.43
N LEU A 13 2.11 10.35 32.55
CA LEU A 13 3.36 9.92 31.88
C LEU A 13 3.20 9.53 30.41
N VAL A 14 2.02 9.05 30.00
CA VAL A 14 1.73 8.70 28.59
C VAL A 14 1.69 9.94 27.67
N PRO A 15 1.05 11.08 28.02
CA PRO A 15 1.04 12.26 27.15
C PRO A 15 2.39 12.99 27.07
N LEU A 16 3.27 12.88 28.08
CA LEU A 16 4.58 13.53 28.09
C LEU A 16 5.62 12.83 27.18
N LEU A 17 5.56 11.50 27.06
CA LEU A 17 6.39 10.75 26.10
C LEU A 17 5.92 10.97 24.65
N VAL A 18 4.61 11.09 24.44
CA VAL A 18 4.04 11.43 23.12
C VAL A 18 4.41 12.87 22.71
N ALA A 19 4.37 13.84 23.64
CA ALA A 19 4.76 15.22 23.38
C ALA A 19 6.28 15.39 23.12
N ALA A 20 7.14 14.61 23.79
CA ALA A 20 8.59 14.65 23.57
C ALA A 20 8.99 14.02 22.22
N VAL A 21 8.29 12.98 21.77
CA VAL A 21 8.47 12.41 20.43
C VAL A 21 7.91 13.36 19.36
N LEU A 22 6.78 14.02 19.60
CA LEU A 22 6.21 15.00 18.66
C LEU A 22 7.14 16.21 18.47
N ASN A 23 7.71 16.79 19.53
CA ASN A 23 8.56 17.98 19.41
C ASN A 23 9.93 17.74 18.75
N ALA A 24 10.43 16.50 18.74
CA ALA A 24 11.66 16.15 18.02
C ALA A 24 11.45 16.01 16.49
N PHE A 25 10.21 15.84 16.03
CA PHE A 25 9.88 15.75 14.59
C PHE A 25 9.47 17.09 13.95
N PHE A 26 9.11 18.11 14.74
CA PHE A 26 8.65 19.40 14.21
C PHE A 26 9.76 20.43 13.89
N SER A 27 11.04 20.06 14.02
CA SER A 27 12.16 20.92 13.59
C SER A 27 12.90 20.34 12.39
N SER A 28 12.19 20.21 11.26
CA SER A 28 12.70 20.36 9.88
C SER A 28 11.68 19.78 8.90
N ASN A 29 10.59 20.51 8.67
CA ASN A 29 9.87 20.42 7.41
C ASN A 29 9.00 21.66 7.31
N GLN A 30 9.51 22.68 6.63
CA GLN A 30 8.60 23.62 5.98
C GLN A 30 7.87 22.82 4.92
N VAL A 31 6.64 22.41 5.23
CA VAL A 31 5.72 21.84 4.24
C VAL A 31 5.39 22.98 3.29
N ALA A 32 6.07 23.01 2.14
CA ALA A 32 5.67 23.87 1.06
C ALA A 32 4.24 23.48 0.67
N LEU A 33 3.34 24.47 0.63
CA LEU A 33 2.01 24.32 0.03
C LEU A 33 2.22 24.04 -1.46
N VAL A 34 2.26 22.76 -1.85
CA VAL A 34 2.26 22.35 -3.24
C VAL A 34 0.83 22.54 -3.74
N SER A 35 0.64 23.47 -4.68
CA SER A 35 -0.63 23.61 -5.39
C SER A 35 -0.98 22.27 -6.02
N PRO A 36 -2.23 21.78 -5.93
CA PRO A 36 -2.67 20.60 -6.66
C PRO A 36 -2.32 20.80 -8.14
N GLN A 37 -1.40 19.99 -8.65
CA GLN A 37 -1.17 19.89 -10.08
C GLN A 37 -2.00 18.72 -10.55
N HIS A 38 -2.99 19.01 -11.39
CA HIS A 38 -3.71 17.99 -12.13
C HIS A 38 -2.69 17.17 -12.93
N LEU A 39 -2.68 15.86 -12.73
CA LEU A 39 -1.78 14.95 -13.41
C LEU A 39 -2.24 14.81 -14.88
N ASP A 40 -1.40 15.15 -15.85
CA ASP A 40 -1.74 14.94 -17.26
C ASP A 40 -1.59 13.46 -17.62
N LEU A 41 -2.71 12.75 -17.66
CA LEU A 41 -2.79 11.33 -18.02
C LEU A 41 -3.02 11.12 -19.53
N THR A 42 -2.85 12.16 -20.36
CA THR A 42 -3.01 12.10 -21.82
C THR A 42 -1.65 12.09 -22.52
N GLY A 43 -1.64 11.89 -23.85
CA GLY A 43 -0.40 11.89 -24.64
C GLY A 43 0.59 10.81 -24.22
N GLU A 44 1.81 11.21 -23.84
CA GLU A 44 2.87 10.29 -23.40
C GLU A 44 2.48 9.44 -22.19
N HIS A 45 1.58 9.94 -21.33
CA HIS A 45 1.10 9.26 -20.13
C HIS A 45 -0.27 8.59 -20.26
N THR A 46 -0.76 8.44 -21.50
CA THR A 46 -2.00 7.72 -21.78
C THR A 46 -1.95 6.30 -21.20
N TYR A 47 -3.04 5.90 -20.55
CA TYR A 47 -3.19 4.56 -20.00
C TYR A 47 -3.13 3.49 -21.09
N SER A 48 -2.23 2.53 -20.93
CA SER A 48 -2.11 1.34 -21.76
C SER A 48 -1.60 0.18 -20.93
N ARG A 49 -2.48 -0.79 -20.63
CA ARG A 49 -2.15 -1.98 -19.86
C ARG A 49 -1.97 -3.20 -20.77
N PRO A 50 -0.84 -3.93 -20.68
CA PRO A 50 -0.67 -5.19 -21.40
C PRO A 50 -1.52 -6.30 -20.76
N SER A 51 -1.85 -7.33 -21.53
CA SER A 51 -2.72 -8.43 -21.09
C SER A 51 -2.35 -9.76 -21.73
N GLY A 52 -2.84 -10.86 -21.17
CA GLY A 52 -2.60 -12.21 -21.70
C GLY A 52 -1.12 -12.60 -21.61
N ASP A 53 -0.65 -13.39 -22.57
CA ASP A 53 0.71 -13.94 -22.57
C ASP A 53 1.83 -12.89 -22.75
N ASP A 54 1.46 -11.65 -23.07
CA ASP A 54 2.41 -10.54 -23.22
C ASP A 54 2.83 -9.92 -21.88
N VAL A 55 2.23 -10.31 -20.75
CA VAL A 55 2.53 -9.79 -19.41
C VAL A 55 2.80 -10.90 -18.39
N SER A 56 3.78 -10.69 -17.51
CA SER A 56 4.04 -11.60 -16.39
C SER A 56 4.73 -10.89 -15.22
N GLY A 57 4.51 -11.39 -14.01
CA GLY A 57 5.20 -11.01 -12.79
C GLY A 57 6.20 -12.03 -12.29
N PHE A 58 6.40 -13.14 -12.99
CA PHE A 58 7.47 -14.08 -12.68
C PHE A 58 8.83 -13.52 -13.04
N LYS A 59 9.75 -13.56 -12.09
CA LYS A 59 11.17 -13.27 -12.33
C LYS A 59 11.70 -14.13 -13.48
N ASN A 60 12.47 -13.52 -14.37
CA ASN A 60 13.02 -14.13 -15.60
C ASN A 60 11.98 -14.61 -16.64
N SER A 61 10.73 -14.19 -16.56
CA SER A 61 9.73 -14.49 -17.59
C SER A 61 10.17 -14.00 -18.99
N PRO A 62 9.88 -14.73 -20.08
CA PRO A 62 10.14 -14.27 -21.44
C PRO A 62 9.09 -13.26 -21.94
N ALA A 63 8.05 -12.97 -21.15
CA ALA A 63 6.99 -12.04 -21.51
C ALA A 63 7.55 -10.67 -21.95
N LYS A 64 6.89 -10.03 -22.92
CA LYS A 64 7.34 -8.72 -23.42
C LYS A 64 7.29 -7.66 -22.33
N ASN A 65 6.25 -7.70 -21.50
CA ASN A 65 6.00 -6.75 -20.43
C ASN A 65 6.09 -7.43 -19.06
N HIS A 66 6.77 -6.79 -18.13
CA HIS A 66 6.88 -7.24 -16.75
C HIS A 66 6.02 -6.37 -15.85
N ARG A 67 5.31 -7.00 -14.92
CA ARG A 67 4.54 -6.33 -13.86
C ARG A 67 4.94 -6.91 -12.51
N SER A 68 4.57 -6.23 -11.43
CA SER A 68 4.88 -6.62 -10.05
C SER A 68 3.59 -7.06 -9.33
N PRO A 69 3.65 -7.58 -8.10
CA PRO A 69 2.48 -7.64 -7.22
C PRO A 69 2.02 -6.24 -6.72
N CYS A 70 2.75 -5.17 -7.05
CA CYS A 70 2.43 -3.82 -6.56
C CYS A 70 1.58 -3.04 -7.59
N PRO A 71 0.29 -2.74 -7.29
CA PRO A 71 -0.57 -1.99 -8.19
C PRO A 71 -0.04 -0.57 -8.48
N ALA A 72 0.62 0.05 -7.51
CA ALA A 72 1.19 1.39 -7.65
C ALA A 72 2.24 1.46 -8.77
N LEU A 73 3.14 0.47 -8.83
CA LEU A 73 4.22 0.44 -9.83
C LEU A 73 3.68 0.03 -11.19
N ASN A 74 2.72 -0.89 -11.20
CA ASN A 74 2.07 -1.33 -12.41
C ASN A 74 1.29 -0.19 -13.07
N ALA A 75 0.61 0.64 -12.28
CA ALA A 75 -0.05 1.85 -12.76
C ALA A 75 0.95 2.85 -13.34
N LEU A 76 2.08 3.11 -12.68
CA LEU A 76 3.12 3.98 -13.22
C LEU A 76 3.66 3.48 -14.57
N ALA A 77 3.86 2.17 -14.74
CA ALA A 77 4.26 1.58 -16.03
C ALA A 77 3.15 1.65 -17.09
N ASN A 78 1.89 1.37 -16.71
CA ASN A 78 0.72 1.46 -17.60
C ASN A 78 0.48 2.90 -18.10
N HIS A 79 0.88 3.89 -17.32
CA HIS A 79 0.85 5.31 -17.67
C HIS A 79 2.21 5.85 -18.16
N GLY A 80 3.23 5.01 -18.39
CA GLY A 80 4.52 5.46 -18.95
C GLY A 80 5.37 6.38 -18.05
N TYR A 81 5.04 6.53 -16.76
CA TYR A 81 5.93 7.16 -15.77
C TYR A 81 7.15 6.29 -15.43
N LEU A 82 7.00 4.98 -15.63
CA LEU A 82 8.09 4.02 -15.72
C LEU A 82 8.14 3.46 -17.15
N PRO A 83 9.24 2.80 -17.58
CA PRO A 83 9.27 2.04 -18.82
C PRO A 83 8.01 1.16 -18.94
N ARG A 84 7.26 1.31 -20.03
CA ARG A 84 5.95 0.67 -20.20
C ARG A 84 6.02 -0.85 -20.18
N ASP A 85 7.14 -1.40 -20.63
CA ASP A 85 7.46 -2.81 -20.56
C ASP A 85 7.85 -3.28 -19.14
N GLY A 86 7.96 -2.37 -18.16
CA GLY A 86 8.33 -2.67 -16.78
C GLY A 86 9.76 -3.18 -16.61
N LYS A 87 10.63 -2.96 -17.61
CA LYS A 87 12.02 -3.46 -17.61
C LYS A 87 13.00 -2.30 -17.44
N ASN A 88 14.21 -2.63 -16.97
CA ASN A 88 15.32 -1.68 -16.81
C ASN A 88 14.99 -0.44 -15.97
N VAL A 89 14.14 -0.61 -14.95
CA VAL A 89 13.77 0.43 -13.99
C VAL A 89 14.97 0.70 -13.08
N SER A 90 15.32 1.97 -12.87
CA SER A 90 16.34 2.37 -11.89
C SER A 90 15.69 2.87 -10.60
N PRO A 91 16.33 2.68 -9.43
CA PRO A 91 15.84 3.23 -8.15
C PRO A 91 15.59 4.75 -8.20
N LEU A 92 16.46 5.51 -8.89
CA LEU A 92 16.32 6.96 -9.02
C LEU A 92 15.08 7.36 -9.84
N LEU A 93 14.83 6.66 -10.96
CA LEU A 93 13.62 6.89 -11.77
C LEU A 93 12.37 6.56 -10.96
N LEU A 94 12.37 5.42 -10.26
CA LEU A 94 11.26 5.04 -9.41
C LEU A 94 11.02 6.04 -8.29
N GLN A 95 12.07 6.49 -7.60
CA GLN A 95 11.96 7.52 -6.55
C GLN A 95 11.31 8.80 -7.09
N ALA A 96 11.76 9.28 -8.26
CA ALA A 96 11.20 10.47 -8.89
C ALA A 96 9.70 10.29 -9.20
N ALA A 97 9.31 9.16 -9.80
CA ALA A 97 7.92 8.86 -10.11
C ALA A 97 7.04 8.77 -8.86
N LEU A 98 7.51 8.15 -7.78
CA LEU A 98 6.77 8.05 -6.51
C LEU A 98 6.54 9.43 -5.86
N VAL A 99 7.53 10.32 -5.93
CA VAL A 99 7.41 11.69 -5.40
C VAL A 99 6.48 12.53 -6.29
N GLU A 100 6.64 12.44 -7.61
CA GLU A 100 5.89 13.27 -8.55
C GLU A 100 4.40 12.90 -8.62
N VAL A 101 4.12 11.60 -8.75
CA VAL A 101 2.77 11.09 -9.00
C VAL A 101 2.01 10.89 -7.70
N TYR A 102 2.62 10.28 -6.68
CA TYR A 102 1.94 9.93 -5.43
C TYR A 102 2.21 10.88 -4.27
N ASN A 103 2.99 11.94 -4.50
CA ASN A 103 3.43 12.88 -3.47
C ASN A 103 4.01 12.20 -2.22
N LEU A 104 4.77 11.11 -2.41
CA LEU A 104 5.55 10.55 -1.32
C LEU A 104 6.65 11.55 -0.93
N ASP A 105 6.89 11.70 0.37
CA ASP A 105 8.03 12.48 0.82
C ASP A 105 9.33 11.83 0.33
N LYS A 106 10.37 12.63 0.07
CA LYS A 106 11.64 12.14 -0.50
C LYS A 106 12.29 11.03 0.33
N SER A 107 12.20 11.12 1.66
CA SER A 107 12.79 10.14 2.58
C SER A 107 12.03 8.82 2.55
N LEU A 108 10.69 8.85 2.49
CA LEU A 108 9.90 7.64 2.28
C LEU A 108 10.20 7.01 0.91
N ALA A 109 10.26 7.82 -0.16
CA ALA A 109 10.57 7.32 -1.49
C ALA A 109 11.99 6.72 -1.55
N GLU A 110 12.98 7.36 -0.92
CA GLU A 110 14.34 6.85 -0.80
C GLU A 110 14.39 5.53 -0.02
N PHE A 111 13.67 5.47 1.10
CA PHE A 111 13.57 4.25 1.91
C PHE A 111 13.02 3.07 1.09
N LEU A 112 11.93 3.28 0.34
CA LEU A 112 11.28 2.25 -0.47
C LEU A 112 12.18 1.71 -1.60
N VAL A 113 13.09 2.52 -2.13
CA VAL A 113 13.98 2.10 -3.24
C VAL A 113 15.37 1.67 -2.79
N SER A 114 15.69 1.83 -1.50
CA SER A 114 17.06 1.69 -0.96
C SER A 114 17.67 0.28 -1.11
N THR A 115 16.83 -0.75 -1.16
CA THR A 115 17.24 -2.16 -1.27
C THR A 115 17.13 -2.72 -2.70
N LEU A 116 16.66 -1.90 -3.65
CA LEU A 116 16.47 -2.32 -5.04
C LEU A 116 17.81 -2.40 -5.77
N ALA A 117 17.91 -3.33 -6.71
CA ALA A 117 19.07 -3.42 -7.58
C ALA A 117 19.21 -2.16 -8.46
N VAL A 118 20.45 -1.85 -8.86
CA VAL A 118 20.80 -0.67 -9.68
C VAL A 118 19.92 -0.55 -10.93
N LYS A 119 19.58 -1.69 -11.53
CA LYS A 119 18.52 -1.85 -12.51
C LYS A 119 17.78 -3.15 -12.22
N PHE A 120 16.47 -3.07 -12.25
CA PHE A 120 15.59 -4.23 -12.03
C PHE A 120 14.41 -4.16 -13.00
N SER A 121 13.66 -5.25 -13.05
CA SER A 121 12.37 -5.34 -13.71
C SER A 121 11.28 -5.41 -12.65
N LEU A 122 10.07 -4.93 -12.95
CA LEU A 122 8.94 -5.04 -12.02
C LEU A 122 8.66 -6.48 -11.58
N ALA A 123 8.89 -7.47 -12.45
CA ALA A 123 8.75 -8.90 -12.12
C ALA A 123 9.76 -9.41 -11.07
N ASP A 124 10.88 -8.70 -10.85
CA ASP A 124 11.83 -9.08 -9.79
C ASP A 124 11.22 -8.89 -8.40
N LEU A 125 10.21 -8.02 -8.27
CA LEU A 125 9.47 -7.80 -7.03
C LEU A 125 8.43 -8.88 -6.74
N GLY A 126 8.15 -9.76 -7.71
CA GLY A 126 7.29 -10.93 -7.54
C GLY A 126 8.02 -12.14 -6.96
N GLU A 127 9.31 -12.02 -6.64
CA GLU A 127 10.03 -13.08 -5.93
C GLU A 127 9.50 -13.21 -4.50
N HIS A 128 8.90 -14.37 -4.23
CA HIS A 128 8.27 -14.63 -2.95
C HIS A 128 9.23 -14.41 -1.79
N ASN A 129 8.73 -13.78 -0.74
CA ASN A 129 9.42 -13.57 0.52
C ASN A 129 10.57 -12.54 0.50
N VAL A 130 10.77 -11.80 -0.60
CA VAL A 130 11.65 -10.62 -0.68
C VAL A 130 10.88 -9.33 -0.37
N VAL A 131 9.83 -9.05 -1.15
CA VAL A 131 8.85 -7.98 -0.92
C VAL A 131 7.45 -8.56 -0.99
N GLU A 132 7.18 -9.37 -2.01
CA GLU A 132 5.96 -10.18 -2.13
C GLU A 132 5.78 -11.09 -0.90
N HIS A 133 4.53 -11.20 -0.45
CA HIS A 133 4.14 -12.01 0.68
C HIS A 133 2.69 -12.51 0.55
N ASP A 134 2.42 -13.63 1.22
CA ASP A 134 1.07 -14.19 1.38
C ASP A 134 0.13 -13.25 2.16
N ALA A 135 -1.17 -13.54 2.15
CA ALA A 135 -2.20 -12.67 2.70
C ALA A 135 -2.24 -11.28 2.03
N SER A 136 -1.97 -11.23 0.72
CA SER A 136 -2.14 -10.03 -0.11
C SER A 136 -3.61 -9.62 -0.24
N LEU A 137 -3.87 -8.33 -0.49
CA LEU A 137 -5.26 -7.82 -0.61
C LEU A 137 -6.01 -8.44 -1.78
N VAL A 138 -5.36 -8.56 -2.95
CA VAL A 138 -6.02 -8.97 -4.20
C VAL A 138 -5.19 -9.96 -5.03
N HIS A 139 -4.13 -10.52 -4.45
CA HIS A 139 -3.28 -11.54 -5.09
C HIS A 139 -3.40 -12.84 -4.30
N ASP A 140 -3.30 -13.96 -5.03
CA ASP A 140 -3.20 -15.28 -4.42
C ASP A 140 -1.91 -15.42 -3.61
N ASP A 141 -1.97 -16.27 -2.60
CA ASP A 141 -0.78 -16.72 -1.89
C ASP A 141 0.10 -17.57 -2.81
N SER A 142 1.42 -17.51 -2.61
CA SER A 142 2.43 -18.08 -3.49
C SER A 142 2.28 -19.58 -3.74
N CYS A 143 1.72 -20.32 -2.76
CA CYS A 143 1.49 -21.76 -2.84
C CYS A 143 0.53 -22.17 -3.97
N LYS A 144 -0.29 -21.23 -4.50
CA LYS A 144 -1.17 -21.46 -5.64
C LYS A 144 -0.41 -21.51 -6.97
N GLY A 145 0.82 -20.99 -7.02
CA GLY A 145 1.65 -20.97 -8.23
C GLY A 145 1.09 -20.08 -9.35
N THR A 146 0.16 -19.18 -9.03
CA THR A 146 -0.35 -18.18 -9.98
C THR A 146 0.70 -17.09 -10.17
N ASP A 147 0.61 -16.37 -11.30
CA ASP A 147 1.51 -15.26 -11.57
C ASP A 147 1.33 -14.17 -10.49
N PRO A 148 2.40 -13.73 -9.80
CA PRO A 148 2.30 -12.82 -8.66
C PRO A 148 1.78 -11.42 -9.03
N SER A 149 1.80 -11.04 -10.32
CA SER A 149 1.17 -9.80 -10.79
C SER A 149 -0.32 -9.95 -11.12
N SER A 150 -0.84 -11.17 -11.17
CA SER A 150 -2.24 -11.42 -11.52
C SER A 150 -3.18 -11.09 -10.38
N VAL A 151 -4.21 -10.30 -10.67
CA VAL A 151 -5.26 -9.97 -9.71
C VAL A 151 -6.24 -11.14 -9.59
N ASN A 152 -6.41 -11.65 -8.37
CA ASN A 152 -7.49 -12.57 -8.04
C ASN A 152 -8.81 -11.78 -7.94
N THR A 153 -9.68 -11.98 -8.94
CA THR A 153 -10.96 -11.26 -9.06
C THR A 153 -11.95 -11.58 -7.93
N THR A 154 -11.88 -12.76 -7.32
CA THR A 154 -12.69 -13.14 -6.15
C THR A 154 -12.26 -12.35 -4.92
N LEU A 155 -10.96 -12.26 -4.65
CA LEU A 155 -10.42 -11.45 -3.56
C LEU A 155 -10.74 -9.97 -3.76
N ALA A 156 -10.47 -9.45 -4.97
CA ALA A 156 -10.82 -8.08 -5.33
C ALA A 156 -12.30 -7.79 -5.13
N SER A 157 -13.20 -8.67 -5.61
CA SER A 157 -14.63 -8.51 -5.38
C SER A 157 -15.00 -8.55 -3.90
N SER A 158 -14.41 -9.45 -3.12
CA SER A 158 -14.66 -9.58 -1.67
C SER A 158 -14.27 -8.32 -0.89
N MET A 159 -13.25 -7.60 -1.34
CA MET A 159 -12.86 -6.31 -0.77
C MET A 159 -13.80 -5.19 -1.24
N LEU A 160 -14.02 -5.07 -2.55
CA LEU A 160 -14.73 -3.95 -3.17
C LEU A 160 -16.22 -3.90 -2.78
N THR A 161 -16.86 -5.04 -2.49
CA THR A 161 -18.26 -5.07 -2.03
C THR A 161 -18.46 -4.57 -0.60
N ARG A 162 -17.39 -4.26 0.14
CA ARG A 162 -17.47 -3.78 1.53
C ARG A 162 -17.59 -2.28 1.67
N GLY A 163 -17.77 -1.55 0.56
CA GLY A 163 -18.08 -0.12 0.62
C GLY A 163 -19.29 0.16 1.51
N ASN A 164 -19.24 1.25 2.27
CA ASN A 164 -20.40 1.72 3.03
C ASN A 164 -21.52 2.24 2.11
N GLU A 165 -22.59 2.83 2.66
CA GLU A 165 -23.68 3.43 1.86
C GLU A 165 -23.18 4.46 0.84
N GLY A 166 -22.10 5.19 1.17
CA GLY A 166 -21.43 6.13 0.26
C GLY A 166 -20.47 5.49 -0.74
N GLN A 167 -20.36 4.17 -0.78
CA GLN A 167 -19.38 3.42 -1.60
C GLN A 167 -17.92 3.74 -1.26
N HIS A 168 -17.62 3.91 0.04
CA HIS A 168 -16.25 4.06 0.54
C HIS A 168 -15.84 2.87 1.40
N ILE A 169 -14.63 2.36 1.15
CA ILE A 169 -13.94 1.41 2.02
C ILE A 169 -13.22 2.22 3.10
N THR A 170 -13.73 2.13 4.33
CA THR A 170 -13.16 2.83 5.49
C THR A 170 -11.93 2.11 6.05
N ARG A 171 -11.12 2.80 6.87
CA ARG A 171 -10.08 2.16 7.69
C ARG A 171 -10.57 0.91 8.44
N MET A 172 -11.75 0.99 9.06
CA MET A 172 -12.30 -0.12 9.85
C MET A 172 -12.56 -1.33 8.95
N THR A 173 -13.25 -1.11 7.83
CA THR A 173 -13.56 -2.15 6.87
C THR A 173 -12.30 -2.76 6.26
N LEU A 174 -11.33 -1.94 5.89
CA LEU A 174 -10.06 -2.40 5.33
C LEU A 174 -9.25 -3.21 6.34
N ALA A 175 -9.20 -2.76 7.60
CA ALA A 175 -8.54 -3.48 8.68
C ALA A 175 -9.19 -4.84 8.96
N ALA A 176 -10.52 -4.91 8.99
CA ALA A 176 -11.25 -6.17 9.12
C ALA A 176 -10.95 -7.11 7.94
N TYR A 177 -10.95 -6.60 6.70
CA TYR A 177 -10.60 -7.39 5.53
C TYR A 177 -9.15 -7.91 5.57
N ARG A 178 -8.19 -7.10 6.03
CA ARG A 178 -6.79 -7.54 6.24
C ARG A 178 -6.70 -8.68 7.25
N TYR A 179 -7.42 -8.56 8.37
CA TYR A 179 -7.49 -9.64 9.36
C TYR A 179 -8.03 -10.93 8.76
N GLU A 180 -9.11 -10.85 7.98
CA GLU A 180 -9.70 -12.01 7.31
C GLU A 180 -8.76 -12.63 6.27
N ARG A 181 -7.97 -11.83 5.54
CA ARG A 181 -6.92 -12.35 4.64
C ARG A 181 -5.84 -13.11 5.40
N GLU A 182 -5.36 -12.57 6.52
CA GLU A 182 -4.41 -13.29 7.39
C GLU A 182 -5.00 -14.61 7.91
N ALA A 183 -6.27 -14.61 8.35
CA ALA A 183 -6.92 -15.82 8.85
C ALA A 183 -7.15 -16.87 7.76
N ASP A 184 -7.54 -16.45 6.55
CA ASP A 184 -7.70 -17.31 5.39
C ASP A 184 -6.37 -17.94 4.96
N SER A 185 -5.30 -17.15 4.87
CA SER A 185 -3.96 -17.64 4.57
C SER A 185 -3.44 -18.59 5.65
N ALA A 186 -3.63 -18.27 6.94
CA ALA A 186 -3.26 -19.17 8.03
C ALA A 186 -3.99 -20.53 7.96
N ALA A 187 -5.22 -20.56 7.45
CA ALA A 187 -5.98 -21.79 7.30
C ALA A 187 -5.62 -22.60 6.04
N ASN A 188 -5.15 -21.94 4.98
CA ASN A 188 -5.10 -22.50 3.63
C ASN A 188 -3.71 -22.50 2.96
N THR A 189 -2.70 -21.87 3.57
CA THR A 189 -1.34 -21.74 3.02
C THR A 189 -0.32 -22.49 3.89
N PRO A 190 0.41 -23.46 3.31
CA PRO A 190 1.48 -24.16 4.03
C PRO A 190 2.51 -23.20 4.63
N ASP A 191 2.98 -23.49 5.83
CA ASP A 191 4.03 -22.76 6.56
C ASP A 191 3.73 -21.26 6.80
N PHE A 192 2.48 -20.81 6.63
CA PHE A 192 2.10 -19.40 6.75
C PHE A 192 2.51 -18.79 8.10
N GLU A 193 2.36 -19.49 9.22
CA GLU A 193 2.76 -18.96 10.53
C GLU A 193 4.29 -18.77 10.66
N GLU A 194 5.07 -19.58 9.94
CA GLU A 194 6.54 -19.47 9.93
C GLU A 194 7.00 -18.35 9.00
N THR A 195 6.33 -18.20 7.85
CA THR A 195 6.68 -17.20 6.84
C THR A 195 6.08 -15.84 7.17
N PHE A 196 4.86 -15.72 7.68
CA PHE A 196 4.21 -14.43 7.93
C PHE A 196 4.70 -13.77 9.23
N THR A 197 5.96 -13.33 9.22
CA THR A 197 6.64 -12.68 10.34
C THR A 197 6.03 -11.32 10.69
N ALA A 198 6.40 -10.77 11.86
CA ALA A 198 6.04 -9.41 12.26
C ALA A 198 6.45 -8.34 11.23
N GLN A 199 7.55 -8.57 10.50
CA GLN A 199 7.98 -7.67 9.43
C GLN A 199 7.01 -7.72 8.24
N ARG A 200 6.53 -8.90 7.83
CA ARG A 200 5.55 -9.04 6.74
C ARG A 200 4.18 -8.52 7.14
N ALA A 201 3.78 -8.75 8.39
CA ALA A 201 2.61 -8.08 8.96
C ALA A 201 2.77 -6.55 8.86
N LEU A 202 3.91 -5.98 9.25
CA LEU A 202 4.15 -4.53 9.13
C LEU A 202 4.07 -4.04 7.67
N THR A 203 4.70 -4.74 6.73
CA THR A 203 4.63 -4.43 5.29
C THR A 203 3.19 -4.42 4.81
N SER A 204 2.45 -5.49 5.05
CA SER A 204 1.10 -5.70 4.53
C SER A 204 0.06 -4.67 5.00
N TYR A 205 0.17 -4.22 6.26
CA TYR A 205 -0.66 -3.12 6.76
C TYR A 205 -0.18 -1.76 6.28
N SER A 206 1.13 -1.60 6.03
CA SER A 206 1.69 -0.37 5.47
C SER A 206 1.30 -0.16 4.01
N GLU A 207 1.17 -1.22 3.22
CA GLU A 207 0.61 -1.15 1.86
C GLU A 207 -0.84 -0.64 1.88
N SER A 208 -1.65 -1.15 2.82
CA SER A 208 -3.03 -0.69 3.02
C SER A 208 -3.09 0.78 3.47
N ALA A 209 -2.20 1.17 4.38
CA ALA A 209 -2.08 2.55 4.85
C ALA A 209 -1.65 3.49 3.71
N ILE A 210 -0.65 3.12 2.93
CA ILE A 210 -0.16 3.89 1.78
C ILE A 210 -1.25 4.01 0.72
N MET A 211 -2.01 2.95 0.45
CA MET A 211 -3.14 3.01 -0.48
C MET A 211 -4.18 4.05 -0.03
N LEU A 212 -4.56 4.07 1.26
CA LEU A 212 -5.49 5.07 1.80
C LEU A 212 -4.91 6.49 1.72
N LEU A 213 -3.62 6.65 2.02
CA LEU A 213 -2.94 7.94 2.02
C LEU A 213 -2.73 8.51 0.62
N VAL A 214 -2.51 7.65 -0.38
CA VAL A 214 -2.19 8.04 -1.75
C VAL A 214 -3.45 8.18 -2.60
N MET A 215 -4.40 7.25 -2.49
CA MET A 215 -5.58 7.13 -3.37
C MET A 215 -6.91 7.47 -2.69
N GLY A 216 -6.90 7.67 -1.37
CA GLY A 216 -8.08 7.93 -0.57
C GLY A 216 -8.32 9.42 -0.26
N ASP A 217 -9.43 9.67 0.41
CA ASP A 217 -9.76 10.94 1.01
C ASP A 217 -9.11 11.06 2.39
N ASP A 218 -8.31 12.11 2.57
CA ASP A 218 -7.50 12.27 3.78
C ASP A 218 -8.32 12.59 5.04
N ALA A 219 -9.46 13.27 4.88
CA ALA A 219 -10.29 13.70 6.00
C ALA A 219 -11.07 12.54 6.62
N THR A 220 -11.58 11.65 5.78
CA THR A 220 -12.32 10.45 6.18
C THR A 220 -11.40 9.24 6.36
N MET A 221 -10.19 9.29 5.78
CA MET A 221 -9.24 8.19 5.69
C MET A 221 -9.92 6.93 5.14
N SER A 222 -10.51 7.11 3.97
CA SER A 222 -11.25 6.07 3.23
C SER A 222 -10.95 6.20 1.74
N ILE A 223 -11.16 5.13 0.99
CA ILE A 223 -11.02 5.13 -0.48
C ILE A 223 -12.37 4.80 -1.10
N SER A 224 -12.75 5.47 -2.20
CA SER A 224 -13.96 5.10 -2.94
C SER A 224 -13.77 3.72 -3.56
N VAL A 225 -14.86 2.96 -3.71
CA VAL A 225 -14.84 1.65 -4.37
C VAL A 225 -14.31 1.76 -5.80
N ASP A 226 -14.64 2.84 -6.50
CA ASP A 226 -14.17 3.08 -7.87
C ASP A 226 -12.67 3.37 -7.93
N HIS A 227 -12.12 4.19 -7.03
CA HIS A 227 -10.66 4.40 -6.94
C HIS A 227 -9.95 3.11 -6.58
N ALA A 228 -10.47 2.35 -5.60
CA ALA A 228 -9.90 1.07 -5.20
C ALA A 228 -9.91 0.07 -6.36
N ARG A 229 -10.99 0.00 -7.15
CA ARG A 229 -11.06 -0.84 -8.35
C ARG A 229 -10.07 -0.40 -9.41
N SER A 230 -10.07 0.88 -9.77
CA SER A 230 -9.15 1.46 -10.77
C SER A 230 -7.70 1.15 -10.40
N PHE A 231 -7.35 1.32 -9.13
CA PHE A 231 -5.98 1.16 -8.67
C PHE A 231 -5.57 -0.31 -8.50
N LEU A 232 -6.36 -1.12 -7.79
CA LEU A 232 -6.00 -2.50 -7.45
C LEU A 232 -6.27 -3.50 -8.58
N VAL A 233 -7.30 -3.27 -9.38
CA VAL A 233 -7.75 -4.22 -10.42
C VAL A 233 -7.29 -3.77 -11.78
N ASP A 234 -7.57 -2.53 -12.13
CA ASP A 234 -7.26 -1.99 -13.45
C ASP A 234 -5.81 -1.48 -13.54
N GLU A 235 -5.12 -1.35 -12.40
CA GLU A 235 -3.76 -0.80 -12.29
C GLU A 235 -3.66 0.51 -13.07
N ARG A 236 -4.63 1.39 -12.83
CA ARG A 236 -4.85 2.65 -13.50
C ARG A 236 -4.96 3.75 -12.45
N ILE A 237 -4.26 4.85 -12.69
CA ILE A 237 -4.45 6.08 -11.91
C ILE A 237 -5.84 6.63 -12.29
N PRO A 238 -6.75 6.85 -11.34
CA PRO A 238 -8.08 7.38 -11.63
C PRO A 238 -8.02 8.68 -12.44
N ASP A 239 -8.98 8.91 -13.34
CA ASP A 239 -8.96 10.08 -14.23
C ASP A 239 -9.15 11.40 -13.45
N ASP A 240 -9.84 11.35 -12.32
CA ASP A 240 -10.05 12.45 -11.38
C ASP A 240 -9.04 12.44 -10.22
N TYR A 241 -7.94 11.69 -10.36
CA TYR A 241 -6.91 11.60 -9.33
C TYR A 241 -6.26 12.96 -9.05
N GLU A 242 -6.34 13.37 -7.78
CA GLU A 242 -5.52 14.43 -7.23
C GLU A 242 -4.49 13.82 -6.27
N LYS A 243 -3.21 14.15 -6.47
CA LYS A 243 -2.17 13.76 -5.53
C LYS A 243 -2.46 14.30 -4.11
N PRO A 244 -2.03 13.58 -3.05
CA PRO A 244 -2.23 14.04 -1.67
C PRO A 244 -1.76 15.49 -1.49
N LYS A 245 -2.56 16.34 -0.84
CA LYS A 245 -2.22 17.77 -0.64
C LYS A 245 -1.01 18.00 0.26
N VAL A 246 -0.75 17.02 1.13
CA VAL A 246 0.38 16.98 2.05
C VAL A 246 1.22 15.76 1.71
N PRO A 247 2.56 15.88 1.69
CA PRO A 247 3.41 14.73 1.39
C PRO A 247 3.12 13.54 2.30
N VAL A 248 3.04 12.35 1.71
CA VAL A 248 2.89 11.10 2.46
C VAL A 248 4.24 10.75 3.06
N THR A 249 4.34 10.83 4.39
CA THR A 249 5.60 10.62 5.09
C THR A 249 5.73 9.23 5.70
N LEU A 250 6.96 8.76 5.92
CA LEU A 250 7.20 7.50 6.65
C LEU A 250 6.48 7.47 8.01
N PHE A 251 6.56 8.56 8.78
CA PHE A 251 5.88 8.67 10.07
C PHE A 251 4.36 8.54 9.92
N ARG A 252 3.78 9.24 8.93
CA ARG A 252 2.33 9.20 8.69
C ARG A 252 1.88 7.80 8.27
N SER A 253 2.62 7.16 7.37
CA SER A 253 2.34 5.78 6.95
C SER A 253 2.36 4.83 8.15
N LEU A 254 3.41 4.85 8.96
CA LEU A 254 3.51 4.00 10.15
C LEU A 254 2.40 4.28 11.19
N TRP A 255 1.99 5.54 11.34
CA TRP A 255 0.88 5.90 12.22
C TRP A 255 -0.45 5.28 11.76
N ILE A 256 -0.77 5.38 10.46
CA ILE A 256 -1.98 4.76 9.90
C ILE A 256 -1.86 3.23 9.91
N THR A 257 -0.68 2.66 9.65
CA THR A 257 -0.40 1.21 9.79
C THR A 257 -0.75 0.72 11.19
N LEU A 258 -0.30 1.42 12.24
CA LEU A 258 -0.60 1.07 13.62
C LEU A 258 -2.11 1.11 13.89
N GLN A 259 -2.80 2.16 13.41
CA GLN A 259 -4.25 2.25 13.54
C GLN A 259 -4.97 1.09 12.86
N LEU A 260 -4.59 0.74 11.63
CA LEU A 260 -5.17 -0.40 10.92
C LEU A 260 -4.94 -1.70 11.68
N LYS A 261 -3.73 -1.95 12.20
CA LYS A 261 -3.46 -3.18 12.97
C LYS A 261 -4.27 -3.24 14.28
N VAL A 262 -4.41 -2.12 14.98
CA VAL A 262 -5.27 -2.05 16.17
C VAL A 262 -6.74 -2.33 15.81
N LEU A 263 -7.25 -1.72 14.74
CA LEU A 263 -8.64 -1.95 14.29
C LEU A 263 -8.88 -3.40 13.87
N ALA A 264 -7.91 -4.03 13.20
CA ALA A 264 -7.97 -5.44 12.80
C ALA A 264 -7.99 -6.39 14.00
N LEU A 265 -7.29 -6.06 15.08
CA LEU A 265 -7.36 -6.83 16.32
C LEU A 265 -8.68 -6.60 17.07
N LEU A 266 -9.27 -5.40 16.96
CA LEU A 266 -10.53 -5.04 17.60
C LEU A 266 -11.77 -5.53 16.83
N SER A 267 -11.67 -5.82 15.52
CA SER A 267 -12.80 -6.38 14.76
C SER A 267 -13.25 -7.74 15.29
N LEU A 268 -12.40 -8.44 16.04
CA LEU A 268 -12.74 -9.65 16.79
C LEU A 268 -13.75 -9.44 17.94
N VAL A 269 -13.95 -8.20 18.38
CA VAL A 269 -14.80 -7.85 19.53
C VAL A 269 -16.13 -7.23 19.10
N LEU A 270 -16.27 -6.88 17.81
CA LEU A 270 -17.42 -6.15 17.25
C LEU A 270 -18.28 -6.99 16.29
N VAL A 271 -17.95 -8.27 16.10
CA VAL A 271 -18.72 -9.26 15.34
C VAL A 271 -19.28 -10.32 16.30
#